data_AF-A0A1I5Y3F7-F1
#
_entry.id   AF-A0A1I5Y3F7-F1
#
_cell.length_a   1.000
_cell.length_b   1.000
_cell.length_c   1.000
_cell.angle_alpha   90.00
_cell.angle_beta   90.00
_cell.angle_gamma   90.00
#
_symmetry.space_group_name_H-M   'P 1'
#
loop_
_entity.id
_entity.type
_entity.pdbx_description
1 polymer ?
#
loop_
_entity_poly.entity_id
_entity_poly.type
_entity_poly.pdbx_seq_one_letter_code
_entity_poly.pdbx_strand_id
1 'polypeptide(L)' 'MWRIKQIFDGDYGCEELQLGQKPKVSVTLVDDAGNEKFVSVEDEWLTENGLDVGSEWPKEEM' A
#
# COMPACT_ATOMS: atom_id res chain seq x y z
N MET A 1 -5.55 7.01 -13.97
CA MET A 1 -5.78 7.45 -12.57
C MET A 1 -5.66 6.20 -11.74
N TRP A 2 -4.72 6.16 -10.80
CA TRP A 2 -4.46 4.93 -10.06
C TRP A 2 -5.34 4.87 -8.84
N ARG A 3 -5.93 3.71 -8.58
CA ARG A 3 -6.80 3.50 -7.43
C ARG A 3 -6.32 2.30 -6.67
N ILE A 4 -6.41 2.38 -5.36
CA ILE A 4 -6.06 1.27 -4.49
C ILE A 4 -7.10 0.17 -4.73
N LYS A 5 -6.64 -0.93 -5.33
CA LYS A 5 -7.46 -2.12 -5.52
C LYS A 5 -7.45 -2.98 -4.27
N GLN A 6 -6.29 -3.12 -3.63
CA GLN A 6 -6.11 -3.93 -2.46
C GLN A 6 -4.91 -3.44 -1.64
N ILE A 7 -4.97 -3.55 -0.32
CA ILE A 7 -3.85 -3.32 0.58
C ILE A 7 -3.53 -4.67 1.22
N PHE A 8 -2.29 -5.12 1.08
CA PHE A 8 -1.76 -6.27 1.77
C PHE A 8 -0.89 -5.79 2.92
N ASP A 9 -1.43 -5.87 4.13
CA ASP A 9 -0.64 -5.80 5.34
C ASP A 9 0.18 -7.09 5.43
N GLY A 10 1.41 -7.04 4.94
CA GLY A 10 2.20 -8.21 4.63
C GLY A 10 2.79 -8.85 5.88
N ASP A 11 2.00 -9.64 6.61
CA ASP A 11 2.48 -10.59 7.62
C ASP A 11 2.55 -12.03 7.05
N TYR A 12 2.78 -12.18 5.75
CA TYR A 12 2.86 -13.51 5.10
C TYR A 12 4.26 -14.15 5.21
N GLY A 13 4.89 -13.99 6.38
CA GLY A 13 6.21 -14.49 6.70
C GLY A 13 6.49 -14.26 8.18
N CYS A 14 6.42 -15.32 8.97
CA CYS A 14 6.76 -15.37 10.38
C CYS A 14 8.25 -15.04 10.60
N GLU A 15 8.60 -13.76 10.55
CA GLU A 15 9.82 -13.22 11.14
C GLU A 15 9.37 -12.03 11.96
N GLU A 16 9.27 -12.25 13.27
CA GLU A 16 8.91 -11.26 14.30
C GLU A 16 9.48 -9.89 13.91
N LEU A 17 8.61 -8.94 13.54
CA LEU A 17 8.99 -7.57 13.22
C LEU A 17 10.01 -7.11 14.26
N GLN A 18 11.26 -6.91 13.85
CA GLN A 18 12.33 -6.58 14.78
C GLN A 18 11.93 -5.28 15.50
N LEU A 19 12.09 -5.23 16.82
CA LEU A 19 11.78 -4.06 17.64
C LEU A 19 12.39 -2.80 17.02
N GLY A 20 11.55 -1.95 16.41
CA GLY A 20 11.96 -0.71 15.75
C GLY A 20 11.76 -0.65 14.23
N GLN A 21 11.36 -1.74 13.56
CA GLN A 21 10.93 -1.67 12.16
C GLN A 21 9.46 -1.26 12.08
N LYS A 22 9.19 -0.22 11.27
CA LYS A 22 7.83 0.20 10.96
C LYS A 22 7.16 -0.82 10.03
N PRO A 23 5.90 -1.23 10.31
CA PRO A 23 5.18 -2.16 9.45
C PRO A 23 5.01 -1.55 8.05
N LYS A 24 5.33 -2.36 7.04
CA LYS A 24 5.17 -1.98 5.63
C LYS A 24 4.09 -2.84 5.01
N VAL A 25 3.29 -2.21 4.18
CA VAL A 25 2.17 -2.83 3.49
C VAL A 25 2.39 -2.73 2.00
N SER A 26 1.96 -3.76 1.29
CA SER A 26 2.01 -3.82 -0.17
C SER A 26 0.65 -3.44 -0.73
N VAL A 27 0.59 -2.32 -1.42
CA VAL A 27 -0.63 -1.81 -2.03
C VAL A 27 -0.66 -2.21 -3.51
N THR A 28 -1.74 -2.87 -3.91
CA THR A 28 -2.06 -3.14 -5.31
C THR A 28 -2.90 -1.99 -5.83
N LEU A 29 -2.37 -1.30 -6.84
CA LEU A 29 -3.02 -0.22 -7.56
C LEU A 29 -3.56 -0.75 -8.88
N VAL A 30 -4.71 -0.22 -9.29
CA VAL A 30 -5.28 -0.49 -10.60
C VAL A 30 -5.63 0.82 -11.29
N ASP A 31 -5.38 0.87 -12.59
CA ASP A 31 -5.74 1.96 -13.48
C ASP A 31 -7.02 1.62 -14.28
N ASP A 32 -7.63 2.63 -14.92
CA ASP A 32 -8.85 2.50 -15.71
C ASP A 32 -8.68 1.55 -16.92
N ALA A 33 -7.46 1.46 -17.48
CA ALA A 33 -7.17 0.51 -18.55
C ALA A 33 -6.90 -0.91 -18.04
N GLY A 34 -7.06 -1.18 -16.74
CA GLY A 34 -6.87 -2.49 -16.12
C GLY A 34 -5.41 -2.85 -15.82
N ASN A 35 -4.50 -1.87 -15.89
CA ASN A 35 -3.11 -2.08 -15.50
C ASN A 35 -3.01 -2.19 -13.98
N GLU A 36 -2.29 -3.20 -13.48
CA GLU A 36 -2.05 -3.40 -12.06
C GLU A 36 -0.60 -3.04 -11.70
N LYS A 37 -0.39 -2.32 -10.59
CA LYS A 37 0.93 -1.93 -10.07
C LYS A 37 1.00 -2.30 -8.59
N PHE A 38 2.15 -2.76 -8.13
CA PHE A 38 2.39 -3.09 -6.73
C PHE A 38 3.39 -2.10 -6.17
N VAL A 39 3.04 -1.47 -5.04
CA VAL A 39 3.88 -0.50 -4.34
C VAL A 39 3.96 -0.88 -2.87
N SER A 40 5.12 -0.72 -2.25
CA SER A 40 5.30 -1.01 -0.83
C SER A 40 5.50 0.30 -0.08
N VAL A 41 4.57 0.62 0.81
CA VAL A 41 4.59 1.85 1.62
C VAL A 41 4.48 1.50 3.10
N GLU A 42 4.73 2.48 3.96
CA GLU A 42 4.54 2.32 5.40
C GLU A 42 3.05 2.35 5.75
N ASP A 43 2.62 1.50 6.68
CA ASP A 43 1.23 1.47 7.17
C ASP A 43 0.80 2.84 7.73
N GLU A 44 1.68 3.44 8.54
CA GLU A 44 1.47 4.77 9.12
C GLU A 44 1.24 5.82 8.04
N TRP A 45 1.96 5.74 6.91
CA TRP A 45 1.79 6.68 5.82
C TRP A 45 0.41 6.57 5.16
N LEU A 46 -0.12 5.36 4.96
CA LEU A 46 -1.49 5.18 4.47
C LEU A 46 -2.50 5.78 5.44
N THR A 47 -2.31 5.54 6.74
CA THR A 47 -3.18 6.06 7.79
C THR A 47 -3.13 7.59 7.86
N GLU A 48 -1.94 8.19 7.78
CA GLU A 48 -1.73 9.65 7.77
C GLU A 48 -2.33 10.32 6.53
N ASN A 49 -2.25 9.67 5.37
CA ASN A 49 -2.85 10.15 4.12
C ASN A 49 -4.33 9.76 3.98
N GLY A 50 -4.88 8.95 4.91
CA GLY A 50 -6.26 8.45 4.85
C GLY A 50 -6.53 7.59 3.60
N LEU A 51 -5.54 6.84 3.14
CA LEU A 51 -5.59 6.03 1.93
C LEU A 51 -6.07 4.61 2.25
N ASP A 52 -7.27 4.28 1.79
CA ASP A 52 -7.88 2.96 1.94
C ASP A 52 -8.23 2.33 0.58
N VAL A 53 -8.68 1.08 0.57
CA VAL A 53 -9.14 0.40 -0.65
C VAL A 53 -10.24 1.20 -1.36
N GLY A 54 -10.02 1.48 -2.64
CA GLY A 54 -10.87 2.33 -3.48
C GLY A 54 -10.44 3.80 -3.57
N SER A 55 -9.49 4.22 -2.73
CA SER A 55 -8.92 5.58 -2.74
C SER A 55 -8.05 5.82 -3.98
N GLU A 56 -7.94 7.08 -4.38
CA GLU A 56 -7.02 7.48 -5.44
C GLU A 56 -5.58 7.48 -4.90
N TRP A 57 -4.67 6.89 -5.66
CA TRP A 57 -3.25 6.91 -5.34
C TRP A 57 -2.62 8.25 -5.76
N PRO A 58 -1.90 8.94 -4.87
CA PRO A 58 -1.25 10.20 -5.21
C PRO A 58 -0.14 9.97 -6.24
N LYS A 59 -0.22 10.72 -7.35
CA LYS A 59 0.76 10.73 -8.44
C LYS A 59 2.17 11.18 -8.03
N GLU A 60 2.33 11.77 -6.86
CA GLU A 60 3.62 12.24 -6.34
C GLU A 60 4.50 11.09 -5.83
N GLU A 61 3.89 9.96 -5.45
CA GLU A 61 4.56 8.76 -4.94
C GLU A 61 4.70 7.66 -6.03
N MET A 62 4.60 8.05 -7.31
CA MET A 62 4.51 7.12 -8.45
C MET A 62 5.80 6.84 -9.21
#